data_AF-A0A016SKS7-F1
#
_entry.id   AF-A0A016SKS7-F1
#
_cell.length_a   1.000
_cell.length_b   1.000
_cell.length_c   1.000
_cell.angle_alpha   90.00
_cell.angle_beta   90.00
_cell.angle_gamma   90.00
#
_symmetry.space_group_name_H-M   'P 1'
#
loop_
_entity.id
_entity.type
_entity.pdbx_description
1 polymer ?
#
loop_
_entity_poly.entity_id
_entity_poly.type
_entity_poly.pdbx_seq_one_letter_code
_entity_poly.pdbx_strand_id
1 'polypeptide(L)'
;MRTKPWSGPLRRVHSLNGWTYELYPHSLQVTLTYCVISSLGKVTAVRPREPPVSKDNPYHSLSYCKFYASCFFQGKTSIYKLIYNLRENLCYSFYGRLEIDAESEEADIQAITSVQGCLIINGTRIETAALQQITEVTPDQKFCEYTYSLLIYDNPLLTEIKFGKKFRPSSADIFIRNNPKLRSTGIIGAGFKVDIGSGADCLVNEANSNTNCESVVGDVNIADLSSDTWNRIKEVHGTVHVEKTSVSDINHLENLKIVGWKTPALVISKNKNLIDISALLTMSIESKYKPIEIKDNPNICHAIDEEQKLKQWLSGMKSSVKFSRKCLKECAGGQVTNSYLASLDKRCNVIEGTLDISGLKEPPGNFSRLEQVEQIKGRLVVRSSSFIKDLSFLKNLREIKTDGSYKYSYKLLIYGNPQLEKVEFDKKFHLEPNETLIRLNPKLTTAGLKGPKSQVDISEENGTGFS
;
A
#
# COMPACT_ATOMS: atom_id res chain seq x y z
N MET A 1 -8.24 -85.12 -11.39
CA MET A 1 -7.72 -86.46 -11.02
C MET A 1 -6.21 -86.44 -11.20
N ARG A 2 -5.44 -86.55 -10.11
CA ARG A 2 -4.40 -87.59 -9.84
C ARG A 2 -3.26 -87.61 -10.89
N THR A 3 -1.97 -87.40 -10.58
CA THR A 3 -1.18 -88.00 -9.49
C THR A 3 0.15 -87.25 -9.18
N LYS A 4 0.53 -87.27 -7.89
CA LYS A 4 1.88 -87.19 -7.26
C LYS A 4 2.90 -88.20 -7.88
N PRO A 5 4.24 -88.20 -7.62
CA PRO A 5 4.94 -88.15 -6.29
C PRO A 5 6.27 -87.33 -6.25
N TRP A 6 6.70 -86.74 -5.12
CA TRP A 6 7.28 -87.27 -3.86
C TRP A 6 8.75 -87.75 -3.95
N SER A 7 9.64 -87.07 -3.23
CA SER A 7 10.75 -87.66 -2.47
C SER A 7 11.24 -86.68 -1.39
N GLY A 8 11.17 -87.11 -0.12
CA GLY A 8 11.84 -86.47 1.02
C GLY A 8 13.33 -86.89 1.11
N PRO A 9 14.01 -86.91 2.28
CA PRO A 9 13.51 -86.72 3.64
C PRO A 9 14.34 -85.77 4.56
N LEU A 10 13.71 -85.51 5.70
CA LEU A 10 14.17 -84.87 6.95
C LEU A 10 15.36 -85.57 7.65
N ARG A 11 16.06 -84.81 8.52
CA ARG A 11 16.26 -85.05 9.99
C ARG A 11 17.47 -84.21 10.50
N ARG A 12 17.63 -83.74 11.74
CA ARG A 12 16.92 -83.68 13.05
C ARG A 12 17.96 -83.01 14.03
N VAL A 13 17.67 -82.20 15.05
CA VAL A 13 17.48 -82.55 16.49
C VAL A 13 17.70 -81.28 17.36
N HIS A 14 16.84 -81.11 18.39
CA HIS A 14 16.90 -80.45 19.73
C HIS A 14 18.13 -79.59 20.15
N SER A 15 17.99 -78.35 20.68
CA SER A 15 17.39 -77.78 21.93
C SER A 15 18.37 -77.66 23.11
N LEU A 16 18.57 -76.44 23.65
CA LEU A 16 18.34 -76.03 25.06
C LEU A 16 19.08 -74.73 25.45
N ASN A 17 18.44 -74.01 26.38
CA ASN A 17 18.89 -72.95 27.28
C ASN A 17 18.75 -71.49 26.81
N GLY A 18 17.78 -70.82 27.43
CA GLY A 18 17.50 -69.40 27.27
C GLY A 18 18.41 -68.51 28.11
N TRP A 19 18.59 -67.30 27.60
CA TRP A 19 18.81 -66.05 28.33
C TRP A 19 18.15 -64.94 27.51
N THR A 20 17.30 -64.15 28.14
CA THR A 20 16.77 -62.88 27.63
C THR A 20 17.87 -61.82 27.64
N TYR A 21 18.08 -61.15 26.50
CA TYR A 21 18.70 -59.83 26.45
C TYR A 21 17.79 -58.90 25.65
N GLU A 22 17.32 -57.84 26.30
CA GLU A 22 16.72 -56.68 25.66
C GLU A 22 17.75 -56.02 24.72
N LEU A 23 17.38 -55.85 23.46
CA LEU A 23 18.11 -54.99 22.52
C LEU A 23 17.18 -53.84 22.13
N TYR A 24 17.29 -52.73 22.86
CA TYR A 24 16.84 -51.42 22.40
C TYR A 24 17.62 -51.01 21.14
N PRO A 25 16.98 -50.46 20.09
CA PRO A 25 17.70 -50.03 18.90
C PRO A 25 18.33 -48.65 19.14
N HIS A 26 19.59 -48.63 19.57
CA HIS A 26 20.47 -47.46 19.57
C HIS A 26 20.75 -46.88 18.16
N SER A 27 20.31 -47.55 17.08
CA SER A 27 20.59 -47.14 15.70
C SER A 27 19.81 -45.92 15.21
N LEU A 28 18.65 -45.60 15.81
CA LEU A 28 17.85 -44.43 15.41
C LEU A 28 18.48 -43.11 15.93
N GLN A 29 19.04 -43.12 17.14
CA GLN A 29 19.68 -41.95 17.75
C GLN A 29 21.02 -41.60 17.09
N VAL A 30 21.79 -42.58 16.66
CA VAL A 30 23.10 -42.34 16.02
C VAL A 30 22.93 -41.69 14.64
N THR A 31 21.92 -42.09 13.87
CA THR A 31 21.65 -41.53 12.53
C THR A 31 21.14 -40.08 12.58
N LEU A 32 20.27 -39.77 13.57
CA LEU A 32 19.83 -38.40 13.86
C LEU A 32 20.99 -37.49 14.30
N THR A 33 21.92 -38.02 15.10
CA THR A 33 23.06 -37.27 15.61
C THR A 33 24.06 -36.93 14.48
N TYR A 34 24.23 -37.80 13.47
CA TYR A 34 25.07 -37.52 12.30
C TYR A 34 24.49 -36.47 11.33
N CYS A 35 23.17 -36.40 11.12
CA CYS A 35 22.56 -35.32 10.31
C CYS A 35 22.68 -33.94 11.02
N VAL A 36 22.71 -33.89 12.36
CA VAL A 36 22.89 -32.63 13.14
C VAL A 36 24.35 -32.18 13.20
N ILE A 37 25.31 -33.10 13.33
CA ILE A 37 26.75 -32.75 13.42
C ILE A 37 27.29 -32.25 12.06
N SER A 38 26.82 -32.78 10.94
CA SER A 38 27.27 -32.34 9.60
C SER A 38 26.78 -30.95 9.19
N SER A 39 25.74 -30.42 9.84
CA SER A 39 25.22 -29.06 9.60
C SER A 39 25.87 -27.98 10.46
N LEU A 40 26.58 -28.35 11.54
CA LEU A 40 27.32 -27.44 12.43
C LEU A 40 28.75 -27.11 11.96
N GLY A 41 29.28 -27.85 10.99
CA GLY A 41 30.62 -27.65 10.44
C GLY A 41 30.66 -26.61 9.31
N LYS A 42 30.62 -25.31 9.66
CA LYS A 42 31.20 -24.13 8.96
C LYS A 42 30.37 -22.87 9.26
N VAL A 43 30.65 -22.24 10.40
CA VAL A 43 30.26 -20.85 10.64
C VAL A 43 31.30 -19.97 9.96
N THR A 44 31.04 -19.63 8.70
CA THR A 44 31.65 -18.49 7.99
C THR A 44 30.51 -17.63 7.48
N ALA A 45 30.70 -16.31 7.53
CA ALA A 45 29.69 -15.27 7.33
C ALA A 45 28.60 -15.65 6.29
N VAL A 46 27.37 -15.78 6.76
CA VAL A 46 26.21 -16.24 5.99
C VAL A 46 25.79 -15.13 5.02
N ARG A 47 26.26 -15.22 3.78
CA ARG A 47 25.44 -14.74 2.65
C ARG A 47 24.13 -15.51 2.69
N PRO A 48 22.95 -14.91 2.42
CA PRO A 48 21.71 -15.66 2.35
C PRO A 48 21.91 -16.80 1.35
N ARG A 49 21.90 -18.03 1.85
CA ARG A 49 22.06 -19.22 1.00
C ARG A 49 20.88 -19.22 0.04
N GLU A 50 21.17 -19.34 -1.26
CA GLU A 50 20.12 -19.55 -2.23
C GLU A 50 19.30 -20.79 -1.84
N PRO A 51 17.98 -20.76 -2.03
CA PRO A 51 17.12 -21.91 -1.76
C PRO A 51 17.62 -23.15 -2.51
N PRO A 52 17.61 -24.35 -1.89
CA PRO A 52 18.10 -25.57 -2.53
C PRO A 52 17.17 -26.11 -3.63
N VAL A 53 16.03 -25.45 -3.84
CA VAL A 53 14.97 -25.81 -4.78
C VAL A 53 14.51 -24.59 -5.57
N SER A 54 13.99 -24.83 -6.76
CA SER A 54 13.44 -23.82 -7.65
C SER A 54 12.27 -24.41 -8.45
N LYS A 55 11.65 -23.61 -9.32
CA LYS A 55 10.63 -24.13 -10.25
C LYS A 55 11.18 -25.22 -11.17
N ASP A 56 12.43 -25.07 -11.63
CA ASP A 56 13.07 -26.01 -12.55
C ASP A 56 13.69 -27.21 -11.82
N ASN A 57 13.99 -27.05 -10.53
CA ASN A 57 14.43 -28.13 -9.66
C ASN A 57 13.56 -28.19 -8.39
N PRO A 58 12.34 -28.75 -8.50
CA PRO A 58 11.31 -28.59 -7.48
C PRO A 58 11.54 -29.46 -6.24
N TYR A 59 12.47 -30.41 -6.29
CA TYR A 59 12.76 -31.32 -5.19
C TYR A 59 14.26 -31.46 -4.97
N HIS A 60 14.68 -31.36 -3.72
CA HIS A 60 16.06 -31.61 -3.33
C HIS A 60 16.10 -32.46 -2.06
N SER A 61 16.75 -33.61 -2.14
CA SER A 61 17.02 -34.48 -0.99
C SER A 61 18.52 -34.74 -0.88
N LEU A 62 19.06 -34.68 0.33
CA LEU A 62 20.43 -35.12 0.58
C LEU A 62 20.47 -36.64 0.52
N SER A 63 21.32 -37.20 -0.34
CA SER A 63 21.44 -38.64 -0.60
C SER A 63 21.66 -39.50 0.65
N TYR A 64 22.18 -38.92 1.75
CA TYR A 64 22.41 -39.58 3.03
C TYR A 64 21.35 -39.30 4.11
N CYS A 65 20.49 -38.31 3.93
CA CYS A 65 19.39 -37.98 4.86
C CYS A 65 18.07 -37.92 4.05
N LYS A 66 17.53 -39.10 3.66
CA LYS A 66 16.20 -39.23 3.00
C LYS A 66 15.05 -38.61 3.81
N PHE A 67 15.29 -38.29 5.08
CA PHE A 67 14.34 -37.68 6.02
C PHE A 67 14.36 -36.15 6.05
N TYR A 68 15.15 -35.47 5.21
CA TYR A 68 15.19 -34.01 5.13
C TYR A 68 15.17 -33.56 3.66
N ALA A 69 13.99 -33.61 3.05
CA ALA A 69 13.80 -33.07 1.71
C ALA A 69 13.27 -31.63 1.76
N SER A 70 13.77 -30.83 0.83
CA SER A 70 13.23 -29.51 0.50
C SER A 70 12.41 -29.61 -0.78
N CYS A 71 11.29 -28.90 -0.85
CA CYS A 71 10.45 -28.88 -2.04
C CYS A 71 9.96 -27.47 -2.35
N PHE A 72 9.85 -27.20 -3.64
CA PHE A 72 9.24 -25.99 -4.17
C PHE A 72 7.85 -26.29 -4.72
N PHE A 73 6.84 -25.53 -4.31
CA PHE A 73 5.49 -25.71 -4.86
C PHE A 73 4.65 -24.44 -4.75
N GLN A 74 3.78 -24.25 -5.75
CA GLN A 74 2.83 -23.15 -5.79
C GLN A 74 1.45 -23.69 -6.21
N GLY A 75 0.49 -23.71 -5.28
CA GLY A 75 -0.86 -24.19 -5.56
C GLY A 75 -1.57 -24.78 -4.36
N LYS A 76 -2.56 -25.63 -4.65
CA LYS A 76 -3.41 -26.28 -3.64
C LYS A 76 -2.85 -27.61 -3.13
N THR A 77 -3.22 -27.99 -1.91
CA THR A 77 -2.78 -29.24 -1.28
C THR A 77 -3.11 -30.51 -2.06
N SER A 78 -4.24 -30.55 -2.77
CA SER A 78 -4.69 -31.67 -3.60
C SER A 78 -3.70 -31.96 -4.72
N ILE A 79 -3.23 -30.92 -5.39
CA ILE A 79 -2.21 -31.00 -6.45
C ILE A 79 -0.85 -31.34 -5.83
N TYR A 80 -0.51 -30.71 -4.71
CA TYR A 80 0.73 -30.99 -3.98
C TYR A 80 0.87 -32.49 -3.63
N LYS A 81 -0.21 -33.10 -3.12
CA LYS A 81 -0.27 -34.53 -2.79
C LYS A 81 -0.03 -35.42 -4.01
N LEU A 82 -0.54 -35.03 -5.18
CA LEU A 82 -0.34 -35.74 -6.44
C LEU A 82 1.12 -35.67 -6.93
N ILE A 83 1.74 -34.48 -6.85
CA ILE A 83 3.10 -34.27 -7.36
C ILE A 83 4.14 -34.96 -6.47
N TYR A 84 4.03 -34.80 -5.16
CA TYR A 84 5.07 -35.25 -4.25
C TYR A 84 4.85 -36.65 -3.68
N ASN A 85 3.70 -37.28 -3.97
CA ASN A 85 3.31 -38.58 -3.43
C ASN A 85 3.75 -38.74 -1.97
N LEU A 86 3.02 -38.10 -1.04
CA LEU A 86 3.38 -37.96 0.38
C LEU A 86 3.74 -39.26 1.13
N ARG A 87 3.54 -40.43 0.50
CA ARG A 87 3.97 -41.74 1.02
C ARG A 87 5.45 -42.06 0.77
N GLU A 88 6.08 -41.46 -0.24
CA GLU A 88 7.45 -41.81 -0.67
C GLU A 88 8.45 -40.64 -0.56
N ASN A 89 8.01 -39.39 -0.76
CA ASN A 89 8.85 -38.19 -0.60
C ASN A 89 8.29 -37.28 0.49
N LEU A 90 8.91 -37.30 1.67
CA LEU A 90 8.52 -36.45 2.80
C LEU A 90 9.16 -35.06 2.65
N CYS A 91 8.34 -34.04 2.39
CA CYS A 91 8.81 -32.67 2.36
C CYS A 91 8.80 -32.04 3.76
N TYR A 92 9.97 -31.70 4.27
CA TYR A 92 10.12 -31.06 5.58
C TYR A 92 10.27 -29.54 5.44
N SER A 93 11.03 -29.09 4.45
CA SER A 93 11.23 -27.66 4.16
C SER A 93 10.53 -27.27 2.88
N PHE A 94 9.51 -26.43 3.01
CA PHE A 94 8.67 -25.98 1.93
C PHE A 94 9.08 -24.57 1.47
N TYR A 95 9.17 -24.38 0.16
CA TYR A 95 9.43 -23.09 -0.47
C TYR A 95 8.30 -22.79 -1.47
N GLY A 96 7.60 -21.67 -1.32
CA GLY A 96 6.53 -21.30 -2.25
C GLY A 96 5.23 -20.86 -1.58
N ARG A 97 4.11 -21.23 -2.19
CA ARG A 97 2.75 -20.91 -1.73
C ARG A 97 1.91 -22.18 -1.66
N LEU A 98 1.52 -22.56 -0.44
CA LEU A 98 0.64 -23.70 -0.21
C LEU A 98 -0.74 -23.23 0.26
N GLU A 99 -1.78 -23.60 -0.47
CA GLU A 99 -3.17 -23.31 -0.12
C GLU A 99 -3.90 -24.61 0.23
N ILE A 100 -4.57 -24.63 1.38
CA ILE A 100 -5.38 -25.79 1.80
C ILE A 100 -6.68 -25.82 0.99
N ASP A 101 -7.06 -27.00 0.48
CA ASP A 101 -8.31 -27.15 -0.28
C ASP A 101 -9.54 -26.91 0.60
N ALA A 102 -10.57 -26.27 0.04
CA ALA A 102 -11.82 -25.94 0.73
C ALA A 102 -12.55 -27.17 1.33
N GLU A 103 -12.54 -28.29 0.61
CA GLU A 103 -13.16 -29.55 1.05
C GLU A 103 -12.28 -30.36 2.01
N SER A 104 -11.15 -29.81 2.48
CA SER A 104 -10.34 -30.48 3.49
C SER A 104 -11.09 -30.52 4.82
N GLU A 105 -11.21 -31.71 5.41
CA GLU A 105 -11.78 -31.93 6.74
C GLU A 105 -10.73 -31.83 7.85
N GLU A 106 -9.45 -32.05 7.50
CA GLU A 106 -8.29 -31.82 8.37
C GLU A 106 -7.16 -31.19 7.55
N ALA A 107 -6.39 -30.29 8.17
CA ALA A 107 -5.20 -29.74 7.54
C ALA A 107 -4.08 -30.80 7.52
N ASP A 108 -4.06 -31.65 6.50
CA ASP A 108 -3.04 -32.69 6.27
C ASP A 108 -1.67 -32.09 5.90
N ILE A 109 -1.03 -31.40 6.83
CA ILE A 109 0.32 -30.84 6.67
C ILE A 109 1.33 -31.65 7.51
N GLN A 110 1.09 -32.96 7.69
CA GLN A 110 1.77 -33.76 8.72
C GLN A 110 3.30 -33.88 8.57
N ALA A 111 3.87 -33.52 7.41
CA ALA A 111 5.32 -33.60 7.15
C ALA A 111 6.07 -32.25 7.14
N ILE A 112 5.38 -31.12 6.93
CA ILE A 112 6.06 -29.83 6.72
C ILE A 112 6.41 -29.21 8.06
N THR A 113 7.70 -28.92 8.28
CA THR A 113 8.20 -28.31 9.52
C THR A 113 8.62 -26.86 9.34
N SER A 114 8.98 -26.45 8.12
CA SER A 114 9.38 -25.07 7.80
C SER A 114 8.79 -24.62 6.48
N VAL A 115 8.37 -23.35 6.42
CA VAL A 115 7.81 -22.71 5.22
C VAL A 115 8.56 -21.41 4.96
N GLN A 116 9.17 -21.29 3.78
CA GLN A 116 9.68 -20.03 3.24
C GLN A 116 8.77 -19.59 2.08
N GLY A 117 8.04 -18.50 2.27
CA GLY A 117 6.92 -18.11 1.42
C GLY A 117 5.65 -17.99 2.27
N CYS A 118 4.57 -18.70 1.91
CA CYS A 118 3.34 -18.65 2.71
C CYS A 118 2.51 -19.95 2.71
N LEU A 119 1.80 -20.12 3.83
CA LEU A 119 0.75 -21.12 4.03
C LEU A 119 -0.61 -20.40 4.16
N ILE A 120 -1.59 -20.83 3.37
CA ILE A 120 -2.92 -20.21 3.30
C ILE A 120 -3.97 -21.26 3.66
N ILE A 121 -4.76 -20.99 4.70
CA ILE A 121 -5.91 -21.78 5.12
C ILE A 121 -7.14 -20.88 4.98
N ASN A 122 -7.84 -21.02 3.86
CA ASN A 122 -8.93 -20.14 3.49
C ASN A 122 -10.12 -20.93 2.93
N GLY A 123 -11.35 -20.56 3.33
CA GLY A 123 -12.58 -21.14 2.79
C GLY A 123 -12.74 -22.63 3.11
N THR A 124 -12.08 -23.13 4.15
CA THR A 124 -12.06 -24.57 4.47
C THR A 124 -13.13 -24.97 5.49
N ARG A 125 -13.44 -26.27 5.53
CA ARG A 125 -14.37 -26.85 6.52
C ARG A 125 -13.68 -27.45 7.74
N ILE A 126 -12.38 -27.24 7.91
CA ILE A 126 -11.64 -27.79 9.05
C ILE A 126 -12.16 -27.20 10.36
N GLU A 127 -12.32 -28.04 11.38
CA GLU A 127 -12.66 -27.59 12.73
C GLU A 127 -11.41 -27.26 13.55
N THR A 128 -10.31 -27.99 13.28
CA THR A 128 -9.02 -27.82 13.95
C THR A 128 -7.91 -27.67 12.92
N ALA A 129 -7.14 -26.58 13.00
CA ALA A 129 -5.89 -26.42 12.27
C ALA A 129 -4.71 -26.93 13.13
N ALA A 130 -4.27 -28.16 12.87
CA ALA A 130 -3.15 -28.79 13.57
C ALA A 130 -1.80 -28.40 12.91
N LEU A 131 -1.14 -27.38 13.46
CA LEU A 131 0.11 -26.81 12.95
C LEU A 131 1.30 -27.06 13.88
N GLN A 132 1.21 -28.02 14.80
CA GLN A 132 2.20 -28.26 15.85
C GLN A 132 3.59 -28.66 15.33
N GLN A 133 3.62 -29.28 14.15
CA GLN A 133 4.81 -29.71 13.43
C GLN A 133 5.56 -28.54 12.78
N ILE A 134 4.86 -27.44 12.47
CA ILE A 134 5.47 -26.26 11.87
C ILE A 134 6.22 -25.50 12.95
N THR A 135 7.54 -25.42 12.80
CA THR A 135 8.42 -24.70 13.72
C THR A 135 8.79 -23.31 13.21
N GLU A 136 8.73 -23.09 11.89
CA GLU A 136 9.15 -21.83 11.27
C GLU A 136 8.28 -21.50 10.04
N VAL A 137 7.85 -20.24 9.96
CA VAL A 137 7.25 -19.63 8.76
C VAL A 137 7.98 -18.31 8.53
N THR A 138 8.50 -18.12 7.32
CA THR A 138 9.29 -16.94 6.97
C THR A 138 8.76 -16.37 5.66
N PRO A 139 8.31 -15.10 5.63
CA PRO A 139 7.76 -14.51 4.41
C PRO A 139 8.86 -14.31 3.37
N ASP A 140 8.56 -14.67 2.12
CA ASP A 140 9.46 -14.44 0.98
C ASP A 140 8.66 -14.08 -0.26
N GLN A 141 8.78 -12.81 -0.70
CA GLN A 141 8.06 -12.29 -1.87
C GLN A 141 8.43 -12.96 -3.19
N LYS A 142 9.58 -13.64 -3.27
CA LYS A 142 9.94 -14.43 -4.46
C LYS A 142 9.08 -15.70 -4.57
N PHE A 143 8.59 -16.19 -3.43
CA PHE A 143 7.90 -17.46 -3.31
C PHE A 143 6.41 -17.33 -3.08
N CYS A 144 5.99 -16.24 -2.46
CA CYS A 144 4.60 -15.93 -2.19
C CYS A 144 4.35 -14.42 -2.35
N GLU A 145 3.28 -14.06 -3.06
CA GLU A 145 2.91 -12.67 -3.29
C GLU A 145 2.40 -11.93 -2.04
N TYR A 146 2.04 -12.68 -1.00
CA TYR A 146 1.54 -12.14 0.25
C TYR A 146 2.67 -11.61 1.15
N THR A 147 2.36 -10.57 1.92
CA THR A 147 3.27 -10.03 2.95
C THR A 147 3.33 -10.91 4.19
N TYR A 148 2.28 -11.72 4.41
CA TYR A 148 2.17 -12.67 5.50
C TYR A 148 2.69 -14.06 5.08
N SER A 149 3.30 -14.75 6.02
CA SER A 149 3.78 -16.12 5.87
C SER A 149 2.75 -17.18 6.31
N LEU A 150 1.77 -16.77 7.11
CA LEU A 150 0.62 -17.59 7.48
C LEU A 150 -0.66 -16.76 7.38
N LEU A 151 -1.62 -17.23 6.58
CA LEU A 151 -2.93 -16.62 6.43
C LEU A 151 -4.01 -17.65 6.79
N ILE A 152 -4.86 -17.34 7.76
CA ILE A 152 -5.98 -18.18 8.19
C ILE A 152 -7.23 -17.32 8.29
N TYR A 153 -8.10 -17.39 7.29
CA TYR A 153 -9.31 -16.57 7.24
C TYR A 153 -10.47 -17.31 6.56
N ASP A 154 -11.70 -16.88 6.78
CA ASP A 154 -12.89 -17.48 6.15
C ASP A 154 -13.01 -18.99 6.36
N ASN A 155 -12.74 -19.47 7.58
CA ASN A 155 -12.98 -20.88 7.92
C ASN A 155 -14.18 -20.95 8.88
N PRO A 156 -15.41 -21.14 8.36
CA PRO A 156 -16.65 -21.01 9.14
C PRO A 156 -16.81 -22.05 10.26
N LEU A 157 -16.10 -23.19 10.15
CA LEU A 157 -16.13 -24.27 11.14
C LEU A 157 -14.92 -24.27 12.09
N LEU A 158 -13.90 -23.44 11.82
CA LEU A 158 -12.66 -23.43 12.59
C LEU A 158 -12.91 -22.96 14.01
N THR A 159 -12.61 -23.82 14.97
CA THR A 159 -12.74 -23.55 16.41
C THR A 159 -11.40 -23.53 17.12
N GLU A 160 -10.41 -24.26 16.60
CA GLU A 160 -9.09 -24.41 17.21
C GLU A 160 -7.93 -24.27 16.23
N ILE A 161 -6.86 -23.60 16.66
CA ILE A 161 -5.56 -23.57 15.97
C ILE A 161 -4.49 -24.00 16.97
N LYS A 162 -3.74 -25.05 16.64
CA LYS A 162 -2.74 -25.64 17.53
C LYS A 162 -1.35 -25.40 16.98
N PHE A 163 -0.57 -24.56 17.65
CA PHE A 163 0.81 -24.27 17.32
C PHE A 163 1.79 -25.11 18.15
N GLY A 164 2.97 -25.35 17.58
CA GLY A 164 4.05 -26.05 18.27
C GLY A 164 4.78 -25.12 19.24
N LYS A 165 5.32 -25.65 20.35
CA LYS A 165 6.06 -24.85 21.35
C LYS A 165 7.28 -24.10 20.78
N LYS A 166 7.82 -24.58 19.66
CA LYS A 166 8.97 -23.99 18.97
C LYS A 166 8.56 -22.92 17.93
N PHE A 167 7.28 -22.83 17.60
CA PHE A 167 6.75 -21.87 16.64
C PHE A 167 6.73 -20.47 17.25
N ARG A 168 7.67 -19.63 16.80
CA ARG A 168 7.83 -18.24 17.28
C ARG A 168 7.95 -17.24 16.14
N PRO A 169 6.93 -17.15 15.27
CA PRO A 169 6.90 -16.19 14.19
C PRO A 169 6.76 -14.76 14.73
N SER A 170 7.11 -13.77 13.90
CA SER A 170 6.71 -12.39 14.14
C SER A 170 5.19 -12.28 13.98
N SER A 171 4.51 -11.59 14.91
CA SER A 171 3.08 -11.32 14.77
C SER A 171 2.74 -10.51 13.52
N ALA A 172 3.71 -9.75 12.97
CA ALA A 172 3.54 -9.01 11.72
C ALA A 172 3.52 -9.91 10.46
N ASP A 173 3.94 -11.18 10.58
CA ASP A 173 4.00 -12.13 9.47
C ASP A 173 2.82 -13.12 9.47
N ILE A 174 1.84 -12.92 10.37
CA ILE A 174 0.67 -13.77 10.55
C ILE A 174 -0.61 -12.96 10.42
N PHE A 175 -1.56 -13.51 9.68
CA PHE A 175 -2.91 -12.96 9.54
C PHE A 175 -3.94 -14.03 9.89
N ILE A 176 -4.71 -13.82 10.96
CA ILE A 176 -5.80 -14.70 11.39
C ILE A 176 -7.03 -13.84 11.62
N ARG A 177 -8.00 -13.80 10.70
CA ARG A 177 -9.21 -12.96 10.88
C ARG A 177 -10.41 -13.58 10.20
N ASN A 178 -11.60 -13.12 10.55
CA ASN A 178 -12.86 -13.58 9.96
C ASN A 178 -13.04 -15.11 10.00
N ASN A 179 -12.85 -15.71 11.18
CA ASN A 179 -13.16 -17.12 11.45
C ASN A 179 -14.26 -17.16 12.54
N PRO A 180 -15.56 -17.16 12.19
CA PRO A 180 -16.66 -16.82 13.11
C PRO A 180 -16.75 -17.64 14.40
N LYS A 181 -16.36 -18.93 14.35
CA LYS A 181 -16.38 -19.85 15.50
C LYS A 181 -15.06 -19.86 16.29
N LEU A 182 -14.00 -19.27 15.75
CA LEU A 182 -12.71 -19.21 16.42
C LEU A 182 -12.76 -18.20 17.55
N ARG A 183 -12.29 -18.62 18.73
CA ARG A 183 -12.15 -17.78 19.92
C ARG A 183 -10.68 -17.74 20.34
N SER A 184 -10.30 -16.73 21.11
CA SER A 184 -8.93 -16.60 21.62
C SER A 184 -8.49 -17.82 22.44
N THR A 185 -9.41 -18.46 23.16
CA THR A 185 -9.18 -19.72 23.90
C THR A 185 -8.91 -20.92 23.00
N GLY A 186 -9.37 -20.88 21.74
CA GLY A 186 -9.10 -21.90 20.73
C GLY A 186 -7.70 -21.81 20.11
N ILE A 187 -6.95 -20.74 20.41
CA ILE A 187 -5.56 -20.60 19.98
C ILE A 187 -4.64 -21.22 21.02
N ILE A 188 -4.09 -22.39 20.69
CA ILE A 188 -3.31 -23.22 21.61
C ILE A 188 -1.84 -23.16 21.22
N GLY A 189 -0.96 -22.89 22.19
CA GLY A 189 0.48 -22.96 21.99
C GLY A 189 1.12 -21.78 21.24
N ALA A 190 0.36 -20.73 20.92
CA ALA A 190 0.91 -19.51 20.33
C ALA A 190 1.84 -18.79 21.33
N GLY A 191 3.12 -18.66 20.98
CA GLY A 191 4.10 -17.89 21.75
C GLY A 191 4.06 -16.37 21.49
N PHE A 192 3.01 -15.85 20.87
CA PHE A 192 2.88 -14.47 20.39
C PHE A 192 1.44 -13.97 20.54
N LYS A 193 1.24 -12.65 20.50
CA LYS A 193 -0.10 -12.05 20.51
C LYS A 193 -0.78 -12.30 19.16
N VAL A 194 -1.94 -12.93 19.20
CA VAL A 194 -2.76 -13.21 18.03
C VAL A 194 -3.93 -12.22 18.00
N ASP A 195 -4.03 -11.47 16.92
CA ASP A 195 -5.25 -10.76 16.56
C ASP A 195 -6.13 -11.73 15.77
N ILE A 196 -7.36 -11.99 16.24
CA ILE A 196 -8.35 -12.82 15.55
C ILE A 196 -9.42 -11.99 14.83
N GLY A 197 -9.27 -10.66 14.86
CA GLY A 197 -10.22 -9.71 14.32
C GLY A 197 -11.42 -9.44 15.22
N SER A 198 -12.46 -8.85 14.62
CA SER A 198 -13.68 -8.44 15.30
C SER A 198 -14.92 -9.11 14.69
N GLY A 199 -16.06 -9.03 15.37
CA GLY A 199 -17.35 -9.45 14.79
C GLY A 199 -17.86 -8.54 13.67
N ALA A 200 -17.15 -7.44 13.36
CA ALA A 200 -17.45 -6.50 12.29
C ALA A 200 -16.59 -6.74 11.04
N ASP A 201 -15.71 -7.75 11.06
CA ASP A 201 -14.98 -8.21 9.88
C ASP A 201 -15.92 -9.05 9.00
N CYS A 202 -15.92 -8.82 7.70
CA CYS A 202 -16.70 -9.61 6.75
C CYS A 202 -15.92 -9.90 5.47
N LEU A 203 -16.44 -10.82 4.67
CA LEU A 203 -16.03 -10.97 3.29
C LEU A 203 -16.72 -9.96 2.38
N VAL A 204 -16.16 -9.77 1.19
CA VAL A 204 -16.71 -8.88 0.15
C VAL A 204 -18.17 -9.21 -0.19
N ASN A 205 -18.48 -10.50 -0.35
CA ASN A 205 -19.82 -10.98 -0.70
C ASN A 205 -20.86 -10.80 0.43
N GLU A 206 -20.42 -10.55 1.66
CA GLU A 206 -21.28 -10.36 2.84
C GLU A 206 -21.43 -8.88 3.21
N ALA A 207 -20.46 -8.04 2.84
CA ALA A 207 -20.38 -6.65 3.29
C ALA A 207 -21.60 -5.80 2.90
N ASN A 208 -22.22 -6.06 1.75
CA ASN A 208 -23.41 -5.33 1.30
C ASN A 208 -24.65 -5.65 2.14
N SER A 209 -24.82 -6.91 2.56
CA SER A 209 -25.99 -7.36 3.32
C SER A 209 -25.80 -7.23 4.84
N ASN A 210 -24.55 -7.17 5.33
CA ASN A 210 -24.24 -7.03 6.74
C ASN A 210 -24.05 -5.56 7.14
N THR A 211 -25.02 -4.99 7.86
CA THR A 211 -24.98 -3.60 8.33
C THR A 211 -23.95 -3.34 9.42
N ASN A 212 -23.48 -4.39 10.10
CA ASN A 212 -22.45 -4.29 11.14
C ASN A 212 -21.03 -4.42 10.55
N CYS A 213 -20.91 -4.55 9.23
CA CYS A 213 -19.63 -4.67 8.57
C CYS A 213 -18.88 -3.34 8.61
N GLU A 214 -17.73 -3.32 9.27
CA GLU A 214 -16.83 -2.16 9.31
C GLU A 214 -15.46 -2.46 8.68
N SER A 215 -15.11 -3.75 8.54
CA SER A 215 -13.88 -4.15 7.88
C SER A 215 -14.11 -5.28 6.88
N VAL A 216 -13.45 -5.21 5.73
CA VAL A 216 -13.50 -6.25 4.70
C VAL A 216 -12.17 -7.01 4.67
N VAL A 217 -12.24 -8.33 4.73
CA VAL A 217 -11.11 -9.25 4.57
C VAL A 217 -11.14 -9.83 3.17
N GLY A 218 -10.13 -9.53 2.36
CA GLY A 218 -10.08 -9.96 0.97
C GLY A 218 -9.64 -8.88 -0.01
N ASP A 219 -9.31 -9.30 -1.23
CA ASP A 219 -9.15 -8.38 -2.35
C ASP A 219 -10.54 -7.87 -2.78
N VAL A 220 -10.66 -6.57 -3.04
CA VAL A 220 -11.94 -5.89 -3.29
C VAL A 220 -11.83 -5.05 -4.56
N ASN A 221 -12.75 -5.20 -5.50
CA ASN A 221 -12.94 -4.22 -6.55
C ASN A 221 -13.92 -3.15 -6.07
N ILE A 222 -13.70 -1.89 -6.46
CA ILE A 222 -14.58 -0.78 -6.07
C ILE A 222 -16.06 -1.03 -6.44
N ALA A 223 -16.30 -1.79 -7.50
CA ALA A 223 -17.64 -2.15 -7.98
C ALA A 223 -18.30 -3.29 -7.20
N ASP A 224 -17.56 -4.01 -6.35
CA ASP A 224 -18.10 -5.13 -5.58
C ASP A 224 -18.98 -4.66 -4.41
N LEU A 225 -18.78 -3.43 -3.94
CA LEU A 225 -19.52 -2.84 -2.83
C LEU A 225 -20.34 -1.63 -3.29
N SER A 226 -21.53 -1.46 -2.71
CA SER A 226 -22.35 -0.27 -2.93
C SER A 226 -21.71 0.97 -2.29
N SER A 227 -22.11 2.17 -2.75
CA SER A 227 -21.69 3.43 -2.13
C SER A 227 -22.02 3.50 -0.63
N ASP A 228 -23.18 2.99 -0.22
CA ASP A 228 -23.58 2.96 1.20
C ASP A 228 -22.67 2.03 2.01
N THR A 229 -22.27 0.90 1.44
CA THR A 229 -21.33 -0.02 2.08
C THR A 229 -19.96 0.64 2.23
N TRP A 230 -19.43 1.27 1.16
CA TRP A 230 -18.16 1.98 1.22
C TRP A 230 -18.14 3.07 2.30
N ASN A 231 -19.24 3.81 2.48
CA ASN A 231 -19.34 4.84 3.52
C ASN A 231 -19.29 4.27 4.96
N ARG A 232 -19.59 2.96 5.15
CA ARG A 232 -19.49 2.28 6.45
C ARG A 232 -18.14 1.61 6.67
N ILE A 233 -17.54 1.06 5.61
CA ILE A 233 -16.27 0.35 5.71
C ILE A 233 -15.16 1.33 6.08
N LYS A 234 -14.47 1.03 7.18
CA LYS A 234 -13.34 1.80 7.69
C LYS A 234 -12.00 1.20 7.28
N GLU A 235 -11.95 -0.12 7.11
CA GLU A 235 -10.70 -0.84 6.88
C GLU A 235 -10.84 -2.01 5.90
N VAL A 236 -9.92 -2.12 4.95
CA VAL A 236 -9.77 -3.29 4.07
C VAL A 236 -8.45 -3.99 4.40
N HIS A 237 -8.53 -5.25 4.83
CA HIS A 237 -7.39 -6.17 4.91
C HIS A 237 -7.26 -6.92 3.59
N GLY A 238 -6.55 -6.31 2.64
CA GLY A 238 -6.44 -6.87 1.29
C GLY A 238 -5.89 -5.91 0.27
N THR A 239 -6.21 -6.15 -1.00
CA THR A 239 -5.91 -5.24 -2.12
C THR A 239 -7.19 -4.58 -2.61
N VAL A 240 -7.18 -3.25 -2.76
CA VAL A 240 -8.30 -2.51 -3.36
C VAL A 240 -8.01 -2.22 -4.83
N HIS A 241 -8.96 -2.55 -5.70
CA HIS A 241 -8.88 -2.39 -7.15
C HIS A 241 -9.92 -1.38 -7.66
N VAL A 242 -9.43 -0.27 -8.22
CA VAL A 242 -10.18 0.67 -9.06
C VAL A 242 -9.66 0.47 -10.48
N GLU A 243 -10.06 -0.61 -11.14
CA GLU A 243 -9.60 -0.95 -12.49
C GLU A 243 -10.75 -1.06 -13.51
N LYS A 244 -10.59 -0.43 -14.68
CA LYS A 244 -11.55 -0.49 -15.80
C LYS A 244 -12.99 -0.10 -15.41
N THR A 245 -13.13 0.87 -14.53
CA THR A 245 -14.43 1.33 -14.04
C THR A 245 -14.94 2.54 -14.81
N SER A 246 -16.24 2.81 -14.67
CA SER A 246 -16.91 3.98 -15.25
C SER A 246 -16.94 5.21 -14.33
N VAL A 247 -16.41 5.10 -13.11
CA VAL A 247 -16.48 6.15 -12.08
C VAL A 247 -15.70 7.40 -12.49
N SER A 248 -16.19 8.57 -12.09
CA SER A 248 -15.54 9.86 -12.27
C SER A 248 -14.58 10.22 -11.15
N ASP A 249 -14.73 9.58 -10.00
CA ASP A 249 -14.03 9.88 -8.76
C ASP A 249 -13.96 8.63 -7.87
N ILE A 250 -13.18 8.74 -6.80
CA ILE A 250 -13.01 7.67 -5.78
C ILE A 250 -13.40 8.16 -4.39
N ASN A 251 -14.35 9.10 -4.29
CA ASN A 251 -14.69 9.75 -3.01
C ASN A 251 -15.31 8.77 -2.00
N HIS A 252 -15.89 7.67 -2.47
CA HIS A 252 -16.32 6.57 -1.60
C HIS A 252 -15.19 5.92 -0.79
N LEU A 253 -13.93 6.12 -1.18
CA LEU A 253 -12.76 5.61 -0.47
C LEU A 253 -12.18 6.63 0.53
N GLU A 254 -12.82 7.80 0.73
CA GLU A 254 -12.36 8.79 1.68
C GLU A 254 -12.22 8.21 3.09
N ASN A 255 -11.12 8.55 3.77
CA ASN A 255 -10.76 8.08 5.11
C ASN A 255 -10.59 6.55 5.25
N LEU A 256 -10.62 5.80 4.14
CA LEU A 256 -10.42 4.36 4.17
C LEU A 256 -9.00 4.01 4.60
N LYS A 257 -8.87 3.03 5.50
CA LYS A 257 -7.60 2.36 5.80
C LYS A 257 -7.46 1.09 4.95
N ILE A 258 -6.34 0.93 4.28
CA ILE A 258 -5.98 -0.30 3.57
C ILE A 258 -4.76 -0.90 4.26
N VAL A 259 -4.90 -2.12 4.76
CA VAL A 259 -3.79 -2.95 5.25
C VAL A 259 -3.49 -3.98 4.17
N GLY A 260 -2.53 -3.63 3.32
CA GLY A 260 -2.15 -4.39 2.13
C GLY A 260 -1.47 -5.70 2.46
N TRP A 261 -2.16 -6.80 2.20
CA TRP A 261 -1.58 -8.14 2.30
C TRP A 261 -0.78 -8.58 1.07
N LYS A 262 -0.85 -7.81 -0.02
CA LYS A 262 -0.16 -7.97 -1.30
C LYS A 262 0.41 -6.62 -1.71
N THR A 263 1.27 -6.62 -2.71
CA THR A 263 1.85 -5.40 -3.26
C THR A 263 1.62 -5.30 -4.77
N PRO A 264 0.97 -4.24 -5.27
CA PRO A 264 0.48 -3.06 -4.55
C PRO A 264 -0.77 -3.31 -3.67
N ALA A 265 -1.02 -2.46 -2.68
CA ALA A 265 -2.21 -2.52 -1.80
C ALA A 265 -3.43 -1.78 -2.39
N LEU A 266 -3.18 -0.74 -3.19
CA LEU A 266 -4.19 -0.03 -3.97
C LEU A 266 -3.78 0.03 -5.45
N VAL A 267 -4.65 -0.41 -6.34
CA VAL A 267 -4.47 -0.35 -7.79
C VAL A 267 -5.53 0.56 -8.39
N ILE A 268 -5.11 1.65 -9.03
CA ILE A 268 -5.99 2.54 -9.80
C ILE A 268 -5.54 2.51 -11.25
N SER A 269 -6.24 1.79 -12.12
CA SER A 269 -5.80 1.68 -13.51
C SER A 269 -6.87 1.59 -14.60
N LYS A 270 -6.54 2.09 -15.79
CA LYS A 270 -7.37 1.97 -17.00
C LYS A 270 -8.78 2.57 -16.83
N ASN A 271 -8.94 3.57 -15.97
CA ASN A 271 -10.21 4.26 -15.77
C ASN A 271 -10.28 5.46 -16.71
N LYS A 272 -11.05 5.33 -17.80
CA LYS A 272 -11.17 6.39 -18.81
C LYS A 272 -11.91 7.62 -18.30
N ASN A 273 -12.86 7.44 -17.38
CA ASN A 273 -13.71 8.53 -16.87
C ASN A 273 -13.20 9.15 -15.57
N LEU A 274 -12.20 8.54 -14.93
CA LEU A 274 -11.68 8.99 -13.65
C LEU A 274 -10.98 10.35 -13.80
N ILE A 275 -11.51 11.34 -13.07
CA ILE A 275 -11.04 12.72 -13.03
C ILE A 275 -10.47 13.03 -11.65
N ASP A 276 -11.19 12.65 -10.59
CA ASP A 276 -10.91 13.08 -9.23
C ASP A 276 -10.34 11.93 -8.38
N ILE A 277 -9.13 12.12 -7.84
CA ILE A 277 -8.47 11.20 -6.92
C ILE A 277 -8.14 11.87 -5.57
N SER A 278 -8.83 12.95 -5.23
CA SER A 278 -8.54 13.75 -4.02
C SER A 278 -8.71 12.94 -2.73
N ALA A 279 -9.60 11.94 -2.73
CA ALA A 279 -9.78 10.99 -1.63
C ALA A 279 -8.46 10.35 -1.15
N LEU A 280 -7.45 10.20 -2.02
CA LEU A 280 -6.15 9.68 -1.62
C LEU A 280 -5.49 10.49 -0.49
N LEU A 281 -5.76 11.80 -0.40
CA LEU A 281 -5.19 12.67 0.61
C LEU A 281 -5.67 12.34 2.04
N THR A 282 -6.80 11.64 2.18
CA THR A 282 -7.39 11.28 3.49
C THR A 282 -7.22 9.80 3.84
N MET A 283 -6.81 8.97 2.88
CA MET A 283 -6.63 7.53 3.08
C MET A 283 -5.37 7.19 3.89
N SER A 284 -5.42 6.07 4.61
CA SER A 284 -4.25 5.43 5.20
C SER A 284 -3.94 4.13 4.45
N ILE A 285 -2.76 4.02 3.83
CA ILE A 285 -2.39 2.84 3.04
C ILE A 285 -1.10 2.25 3.62
N GLU A 286 -1.23 1.08 4.24
CA GLU A 286 -0.12 0.33 4.84
C GLU A 286 0.26 -0.82 3.90
N SER A 287 1.53 -0.89 3.50
CA SER A 287 2.07 -1.97 2.68
C SER A 287 3.57 -2.08 2.84
N LYS A 288 4.10 -3.32 2.87
CA LYS A 288 5.53 -3.58 3.16
C LYS A 288 6.48 -3.10 2.04
N TYR A 289 6.03 -3.01 0.79
CA TYR A 289 6.91 -2.67 -0.34
C TYR A 289 6.37 -1.56 -1.24
N LYS A 290 5.27 -1.80 -1.95
CA LYS A 290 4.66 -0.84 -2.88
C LYS A 290 3.24 -0.56 -2.40
N PRO A 291 2.94 0.61 -1.82
CA PRO A 291 1.59 0.89 -1.32
C PRO A 291 0.56 1.04 -2.44
N ILE A 292 0.93 1.73 -3.52
CA ILE A 292 -0.03 2.13 -4.54
C ILE A 292 0.55 2.01 -5.96
N GLU A 293 -0.33 1.70 -6.91
CA GLU A 293 -0.05 1.79 -8.34
C GLU A 293 -1.16 2.57 -9.05
N ILE A 294 -0.78 3.65 -9.76
CA ILE A 294 -1.70 4.45 -10.57
C ILE A 294 -1.16 4.48 -12.01
N LYS A 295 -1.91 3.95 -12.97
CA LYS A 295 -1.50 3.93 -14.38
C LYS A 295 -2.68 3.98 -15.35
N ASP A 296 -2.44 4.47 -16.56
CA ASP A 296 -3.44 4.44 -17.65
C ASP A 296 -4.78 5.14 -17.33
N ASN A 297 -4.75 6.24 -16.57
CA ASN A 297 -5.91 7.07 -16.25
C ASN A 297 -5.76 8.46 -16.90
N PRO A 298 -6.20 8.65 -18.16
CA PRO A 298 -5.80 9.79 -18.99
C PRO A 298 -6.45 11.13 -18.60
N ASN A 299 -7.49 11.12 -17.77
CA ASN A 299 -8.33 12.29 -17.50
C ASN A 299 -8.26 12.81 -16.06
N ILE A 300 -7.38 12.24 -15.21
CA ILE A 300 -7.15 12.71 -13.83
C ILE A 300 -6.77 14.19 -13.87
N CYS A 301 -7.52 15.05 -13.17
CA CYS A 301 -7.36 16.50 -13.25
C CYS A 301 -7.93 17.18 -12.00
N HIS A 302 -7.16 18.14 -11.46
CA HIS A 302 -7.44 18.83 -10.21
C HIS A 302 -7.13 20.32 -10.32
N ALA A 303 -7.59 21.11 -9.35
CA ALA A 303 -7.09 22.47 -9.15
C ALA A 303 -5.57 22.44 -8.91
N ILE A 304 -4.85 23.51 -9.24
CA ILE A 304 -3.38 23.50 -9.21
C ILE A 304 -2.82 23.28 -7.81
N ASP A 305 -3.43 23.88 -6.79
CA ASP A 305 -3.02 23.73 -5.39
C ASP A 305 -3.26 22.28 -4.89
N GLU A 306 -4.38 21.68 -5.27
CA GLU A 306 -4.71 20.29 -4.95
C GLU A 306 -3.82 19.30 -5.71
N GLU A 307 -3.54 19.56 -6.99
CA GLU A 307 -2.59 18.79 -7.79
C GLU A 307 -1.21 18.74 -7.11
N GLN A 308 -0.75 19.86 -6.53
CA GLN A 308 0.51 19.90 -5.78
C GLN A 308 0.49 19.05 -4.52
N LYS A 309 -0.59 19.12 -3.74
CA LYS A 309 -0.78 18.28 -2.54
C LYS A 309 -0.76 16.79 -2.91
N LEU A 310 -1.48 16.42 -3.98
CA LEU A 310 -1.50 15.05 -4.49
C LEU A 310 -0.13 14.59 -4.99
N LYS A 311 0.61 15.42 -5.74
CA LYS A 311 1.98 15.10 -6.18
C LYS A 311 2.91 14.84 -5.01
N GLN A 312 2.85 15.68 -3.98
CA GLN A 312 3.66 15.52 -2.78
C GLN A 312 3.33 14.23 -2.04
N TRP A 313 2.03 13.96 -1.83
CA TRP A 313 1.56 12.75 -1.18
C TRP A 313 1.97 11.48 -1.96
N LEU A 314 1.75 11.47 -3.29
CA LEU A 314 2.12 10.37 -4.17
C LEU A 314 3.64 10.12 -4.17
N SER A 315 4.44 11.19 -4.15
CA SER A 315 5.89 11.07 -4.04
C SER A 315 6.31 10.38 -2.74
N GLY A 316 5.64 10.68 -1.61
CA GLY A 316 5.85 9.97 -0.35
C GLY A 316 5.52 8.48 -0.45
N MET A 317 4.53 8.13 -1.27
CA MET A 317 4.13 6.76 -1.58
C MET A 317 4.96 6.09 -2.70
N LYS A 318 6.05 6.73 -3.17
CA LYS A 318 6.88 6.27 -4.30
C LYS A 318 6.06 6.02 -5.58
N SER A 319 5.05 6.85 -5.81
CA SER A 319 4.16 6.79 -6.97
C SER A 319 4.09 8.16 -7.66
N SER A 320 3.52 8.18 -8.85
CA SER A 320 3.28 9.41 -9.60
C SER A 320 2.10 9.24 -10.53
N VAL A 321 1.49 10.36 -10.92
CA VAL A 321 0.39 10.39 -11.88
C VAL A 321 0.58 11.55 -12.85
N LYS A 322 0.17 11.34 -14.09
CA LYS A 322 0.11 12.40 -15.09
C LYS A 322 -1.25 13.08 -14.99
N PHE A 323 -1.25 14.34 -14.59
CA PHE A 323 -2.46 15.16 -14.56
C PHE A 323 -2.77 15.70 -15.95
N SER A 324 -4.01 15.52 -16.37
CA SER A 324 -4.62 16.22 -17.49
C SER A 324 -4.86 17.68 -17.13
N ARG A 325 -4.85 18.56 -18.13
CA ARG A 325 -5.24 19.98 -17.97
C ARG A 325 -6.65 20.26 -18.50
N LYS A 326 -7.35 19.25 -19.04
CA LYS A 326 -8.65 19.43 -19.72
C LYS A 326 -9.76 19.98 -18.82
N CYS A 327 -9.65 19.80 -17.51
CA CYS A 327 -10.67 20.27 -16.58
C CYS A 327 -10.45 21.71 -16.10
N LEU A 328 -9.27 22.27 -16.37
CA LEU A 328 -8.91 23.62 -15.95
C LEU A 328 -9.66 24.66 -16.79
N LYS A 329 -9.92 25.81 -16.19
CA LYS A 329 -10.75 26.87 -16.78
C LYS A 329 -10.06 28.22 -16.79
N GLU A 330 -10.45 29.02 -17.77
CA GLU A 330 -10.20 30.45 -17.80
C GLU A 330 -11.38 31.18 -17.14
N CYS A 331 -11.10 32.21 -16.33
CA CYS A 331 -12.12 33.01 -15.66
C CYS A 331 -11.85 34.49 -15.82
N ALA A 332 -12.90 35.30 -15.73
CA ALA A 332 -12.76 36.74 -15.80
C ALA A 332 -11.91 37.31 -14.65
N GLY A 333 -11.07 38.27 -15.00
CA GLY A 333 -10.43 39.19 -14.05
C GLY A 333 -11.44 40.16 -13.47
N GLY A 334 -11.02 40.84 -12.41
CA GLY A 334 -11.84 41.81 -11.70
C GLY A 334 -11.19 42.23 -10.40
N GLN A 335 -11.91 43.05 -9.65
CA GLN A 335 -11.51 43.41 -8.30
C GLN A 335 -11.72 42.24 -7.35
N VAL A 336 -10.70 41.90 -6.57
CA VAL A 336 -10.75 40.83 -5.58
C VAL A 336 -11.56 41.28 -4.37
N THR A 337 -12.81 40.82 -4.34
CA THR A 337 -13.78 40.98 -3.25
C THR A 337 -14.21 39.61 -2.73
N ASN A 338 -14.96 39.57 -1.63
CA ASN A 338 -15.58 38.33 -1.16
C ASN A 338 -16.51 37.71 -2.21
N SER A 339 -17.28 38.53 -2.94
CA SER A 339 -18.16 38.03 -4.00
C SER A 339 -17.37 37.48 -5.19
N TYR A 340 -16.29 38.15 -5.59
CA TYR A 340 -15.39 37.66 -6.64
C TYR A 340 -14.82 36.28 -6.28
N LEU A 341 -14.22 36.14 -5.11
CA LEU A 341 -13.62 34.89 -4.65
C LEU A 341 -14.64 33.76 -4.46
N ALA A 342 -15.86 34.08 -4.04
CA ALA A 342 -16.95 33.12 -3.94
C ALA A 342 -17.43 32.63 -5.33
N SER A 343 -17.37 33.50 -6.34
CA SER A 343 -17.74 33.17 -7.73
C SER A 343 -16.62 32.51 -8.55
N LEU A 344 -15.37 32.58 -8.06
CA LEU A 344 -14.22 32.04 -8.78
C LEU A 344 -14.27 30.51 -8.81
N ASP A 345 -14.30 29.94 -10.01
CA ASP A 345 -14.36 28.49 -10.19
C ASP A 345 -13.15 27.82 -9.53
N LYS A 346 -13.36 26.69 -8.84
CA LYS A 346 -12.28 25.94 -8.17
C LYS A 346 -11.18 25.44 -9.12
N ARG A 347 -11.46 25.37 -10.43
CA ARG A 347 -10.52 24.94 -11.47
C ARG A 347 -9.96 26.11 -12.28
N CYS A 348 -10.12 27.33 -11.78
CA CYS A 348 -9.67 28.53 -12.44
C CYS A 348 -8.14 28.69 -12.40
N ASN A 349 -7.45 28.26 -13.43
CA ASN A 349 -5.99 28.37 -13.47
C ASN A 349 -5.50 29.55 -14.32
N VAL A 350 -6.39 30.14 -15.14
CA VAL A 350 -6.10 31.32 -15.96
C VAL A 350 -7.11 32.42 -15.65
N ILE A 351 -6.61 33.63 -15.39
CA ILE A 351 -7.44 34.83 -15.30
C ILE A 351 -7.36 35.61 -16.61
N GLU A 352 -8.49 35.92 -17.22
CA GLU A 352 -8.63 36.76 -18.41
C GLU A 352 -8.99 38.19 -18.01
N GLY A 353 -8.06 39.13 -18.21
CA GLY A 353 -8.18 40.52 -17.77
C GLY A 353 -7.31 40.86 -16.56
N THR A 354 -7.60 41.99 -15.92
CA THR A 354 -6.83 42.47 -14.75
C THR A 354 -7.33 41.81 -13.47
N LEU A 355 -6.42 41.23 -12.68
CA LEU A 355 -6.68 40.84 -11.30
C LEU A 355 -6.30 42.00 -10.39
N ASP A 356 -7.30 42.65 -9.77
CA ASP A 356 -7.11 43.87 -8.99
C ASP A 356 -7.35 43.63 -7.49
N ILE A 357 -6.27 43.56 -6.73
CA ILE A 357 -6.24 43.42 -5.27
C ILE A 357 -5.99 44.81 -4.67
N SER A 358 -7.04 45.64 -4.65
CA SER A 358 -6.95 47.04 -4.21
C SER A 358 -7.83 47.34 -3.00
N GLY A 359 -7.30 48.15 -2.07
CA GLY A 359 -8.11 48.81 -1.03
C GLY A 359 -8.62 47.88 0.08
N LEU A 360 -7.99 46.73 0.29
CA LEU A 360 -8.43 45.76 1.29
C LEU A 360 -8.03 46.20 2.70
N LYS A 361 -9.04 46.46 3.53
CA LYS A 361 -8.90 46.81 4.96
C LYS A 361 -8.94 45.59 5.88
N GLU A 362 -9.56 44.52 5.42
CA GLU A 362 -9.77 43.26 6.13
C GLU A 362 -9.51 42.06 5.19
N PRO A 363 -9.19 40.86 5.71
CA PRO A 363 -9.05 39.67 4.88
C PRO A 363 -10.39 39.28 4.25
N PRO A 364 -10.52 39.23 2.93
CA PRO A 364 -11.58 38.43 2.34
C PRO A 364 -11.44 36.96 2.73
N GLY A 365 -12.57 36.29 2.92
CA GLY A 365 -12.64 35.00 3.62
C GLY A 365 -12.00 33.81 2.90
N ASN A 366 -11.59 33.94 1.63
CA ASN A 366 -11.16 32.79 0.83
C ASN A 366 -10.06 33.11 -0.20
N PHE A 367 -8.98 33.77 0.23
CA PHE A 367 -7.81 34.03 -0.63
C PHE A 367 -7.17 32.77 -1.21
N SER A 368 -7.31 31.61 -0.55
CA SER A 368 -6.74 30.35 -1.03
C SER A 368 -7.28 29.92 -2.40
N ARG A 369 -8.43 30.45 -2.83
CA ARG A 369 -8.92 30.30 -4.22
C ARG A 369 -7.93 30.83 -5.25
N LEU A 370 -7.11 31.83 -4.92
CA LEU A 370 -6.12 32.35 -5.85
C LEU A 370 -4.87 31.46 -5.95
N GLU A 371 -4.68 30.49 -5.04
CA GLU A 371 -3.55 29.56 -5.10
C GLU A 371 -3.61 28.67 -6.35
N GLN A 372 -4.80 28.51 -6.95
CA GLN A 372 -4.96 27.68 -8.13
C GLN A 372 -4.57 28.40 -9.45
N VAL A 373 -4.31 29.71 -9.41
CA VAL A 373 -4.00 30.54 -10.58
C VAL A 373 -2.53 30.37 -10.99
N GLU A 374 -2.31 29.90 -12.23
CA GLU A 374 -0.97 29.78 -12.85
C GLU A 374 -0.67 30.93 -13.83
N GLN A 375 -1.71 31.54 -14.42
CA GLN A 375 -1.55 32.55 -15.47
C GLN A 375 -2.56 33.68 -15.33
N ILE A 376 -2.12 34.91 -15.64
CA ILE A 376 -2.99 36.07 -15.83
C ILE A 376 -2.78 36.61 -17.26
N LYS A 377 -3.83 36.59 -18.09
CA LYS A 377 -3.91 37.26 -19.39
C LYS A 377 -4.40 38.70 -19.19
N GLY A 378 -3.57 39.53 -18.60
CA GLY A 378 -3.83 40.94 -18.32
C GLY A 378 -2.78 41.49 -17.36
N ARG A 379 -3.22 42.09 -16.26
CA ARG A 379 -2.32 42.67 -15.24
C ARG A 379 -2.62 42.11 -13.87
N LEU A 380 -1.60 42.06 -13.02
CA LEU A 380 -1.76 41.90 -11.58
C LEU A 380 -1.52 43.24 -10.90
N VAL A 381 -2.55 43.75 -10.24
CA VAL A 381 -2.49 45.00 -9.48
C VAL A 381 -2.74 44.70 -8.01
N VAL A 382 -1.79 45.07 -7.14
CA VAL A 382 -1.88 44.93 -5.69
C VAL A 382 -1.55 46.26 -5.07
N ARG A 383 -2.55 47.01 -4.59
CA ARG A 383 -2.29 48.36 -4.08
C ARG A 383 -3.16 48.79 -2.92
N SER A 384 -2.64 49.73 -2.14
CA SER A 384 -3.39 50.45 -1.10
C SER A 384 -4.14 49.52 -0.14
N SER A 385 -3.61 48.31 0.09
CA SER A 385 -4.23 47.31 0.95
C SER A 385 -3.49 47.30 2.28
N SER A 386 -4.15 47.78 3.34
CA SER A 386 -3.57 47.88 4.67
C SER A 386 -3.50 46.55 5.40
N PHE A 387 -4.21 45.53 4.92
CA PHE A 387 -4.27 44.22 5.56
C PHE A 387 -3.22 43.21 5.05
N ILE A 388 -2.83 43.30 3.77
CA ILE A 388 -2.05 42.24 3.12
C ILE A 388 -0.62 42.23 3.67
N LYS A 389 -0.25 41.13 4.32
CA LYS A 389 1.11 40.86 4.81
C LYS A 389 1.91 39.92 3.92
N ASP A 390 1.23 38.96 3.27
CA ASP A 390 1.84 37.91 2.46
C ASP A 390 1.01 37.68 1.19
N LEU A 391 1.68 37.69 0.03
CA LEU A 391 1.10 37.34 -1.27
C LEU A 391 1.33 35.89 -1.69
N SER A 392 1.78 35.01 -0.78
CA SER A 392 2.02 33.59 -1.04
C SER A 392 0.76 32.81 -1.47
N PHE A 393 -0.43 33.37 -1.33
CA PHE A 393 -1.64 32.85 -1.97
C PHE A 393 -1.59 32.93 -3.51
N LEU A 394 -0.58 33.58 -4.11
CA LEU A 394 -0.28 33.58 -5.55
C LEU A 394 1.00 32.78 -5.89
N LYS A 395 1.50 31.93 -4.99
CA LYS A 395 2.74 31.16 -5.16
C LYS A 395 2.81 30.28 -6.42
N ASN A 396 1.68 30.00 -7.05
CA ASN A 396 1.58 29.18 -8.26
C ASN A 396 1.52 29.98 -9.55
N LEU A 397 1.44 31.32 -9.46
CA LEU A 397 1.48 32.20 -10.61
C LEU A 397 2.84 32.08 -11.29
N ARG A 398 2.82 31.71 -12.58
CA ARG A 398 4.00 31.51 -13.44
C ARG A 398 4.14 32.57 -14.52
N GLU A 399 3.03 33.19 -14.91
CA GLU A 399 3.04 34.03 -16.10
C GLU A 399 1.99 35.14 -16.03
N ILE A 400 2.38 36.34 -16.45
CA ILE A 400 1.48 37.44 -16.74
C ILE A 400 1.68 37.84 -18.21
N LYS A 401 0.67 37.64 -19.05
CA LYS A 401 0.65 38.07 -20.46
C LYS A 401 -0.25 39.27 -20.63
N THR A 402 0.20 40.24 -21.40
CA THR A 402 -0.62 41.35 -21.87
C THR A 402 -0.70 41.28 -23.39
N ASP A 403 -1.89 41.22 -23.94
CA ASP A 403 -2.20 41.20 -25.38
C ASP A 403 -2.61 42.59 -25.93
N GLY A 404 -2.70 43.61 -25.06
CA GLY A 404 -3.11 44.97 -25.42
C GLY A 404 -2.08 46.06 -25.08
N SER A 405 -2.24 47.23 -25.72
CA SER A 405 -1.48 48.44 -25.38
C SER A 405 -2.02 49.06 -24.09
N TYR A 406 -1.51 48.63 -22.95
CA TYR A 406 -1.80 49.31 -21.68
C TYR A 406 -1.08 50.66 -21.63
N LYS A 407 -1.74 51.68 -21.08
CA LYS A 407 -1.16 53.03 -20.87
C LYS A 407 0.15 52.99 -20.04
N TYR A 408 0.32 51.95 -19.24
CA TYR A 408 1.50 51.69 -18.42
C TYR A 408 2.08 50.33 -18.81
N SER A 409 3.40 50.25 -18.96
CA SER A 409 4.12 49.02 -19.37
C SER A 409 4.14 47.93 -18.28
N TYR A 410 3.74 48.25 -17.06
CA TYR A 410 3.81 47.33 -15.93
C TYR A 410 2.70 46.27 -15.99
N LYS A 411 3.12 45.02 -16.11
CA LYS A 411 2.28 43.82 -16.02
C LYS A 411 2.01 43.44 -14.56
N LEU A 412 3.02 43.67 -13.70
CA LEU A 412 2.95 43.48 -12.25
C LEU A 412 3.10 44.83 -11.54
N LEU A 413 2.09 45.21 -10.76
CA LEU A 413 2.08 46.43 -9.96
C LEU A 413 1.79 46.09 -8.50
N ILE A 414 2.77 46.27 -7.61
CA ILE A 414 2.64 46.10 -6.16
C ILE A 414 3.00 47.42 -5.47
N TYR A 415 2.01 48.19 -5.05
CA TYR A 415 2.22 49.59 -4.65
C TYR A 415 1.45 50.03 -3.41
N GLY A 416 2.14 50.60 -2.43
CA GLY A 416 1.47 51.27 -1.30
C GLY A 416 0.77 50.30 -0.34
N ASN A 417 1.35 49.12 -0.08
CA ASN A 417 0.81 48.14 0.87
C ASN A 417 1.64 48.17 2.17
N PRO A 418 1.21 48.92 3.20
CA PRO A 418 2.04 49.25 4.36
C PRO A 418 2.40 48.07 5.26
N GLN A 419 1.66 46.97 5.18
CA GLN A 419 1.88 45.76 5.98
C GLN A 419 2.55 44.62 5.19
N LEU A 420 2.80 44.80 3.89
CA LEU A 420 3.32 43.73 3.04
C LEU A 420 4.77 43.42 3.41
N GLU A 421 5.00 42.18 3.84
CA GLU A 421 6.30 41.67 4.30
C GLU A 421 6.86 40.61 3.35
N LYS A 422 5.99 39.92 2.60
CA LYS A 422 6.37 38.78 1.77
C LYS A 422 5.61 38.73 0.43
N VAL A 423 6.35 38.47 -0.64
CA VAL A 423 5.83 38.14 -1.97
C VAL A 423 6.48 36.86 -2.43
N GLU A 424 5.67 35.86 -2.79
CA GLU A 424 6.14 34.57 -3.24
C GLU A 424 5.40 34.15 -4.51
N PHE A 425 6.14 33.92 -5.59
CA PHE A 425 5.66 33.38 -6.86
C PHE A 425 6.35 32.06 -7.20
N ASP A 426 5.90 31.38 -8.26
CA ASP A 426 6.51 30.13 -8.72
C ASP A 426 7.98 30.40 -9.12
N LYS A 427 8.87 29.43 -8.92
CA LYS A 427 10.29 29.56 -9.30
C LYS A 427 10.51 29.77 -10.80
N LYS A 428 9.52 29.42 -11.62
CA LYS A 428 9.49 29.63 -13.07
C LYS A 428 8.87 30.98 -13.46
N PHE A 429 8.36 31.75 -12.50
CA PHE A 429 7.84 33.08 -12.74
C PHE A 429 8.96 34.02 -13.17
N HIS A 430 8.83 34.59 -14.36
CA HIS A 430 9.79 35.54 -14.93
C HIS A 430 9.05 36.75 -15.49
N LEU A 431 9.53 37.93 -15.12
CA LEU A 431 9.11 39.20 -15.69
C LEU A 431 10.35 40.08 -15.86
N GLU A 432 10.37 40.82 -16.96
CA GLU A 432 11.41 41.81 -17.20
C GLU A 432 11.30 42.97 -16.19
N PRO A 433 12.41 43.58 -15.75
CA PRO A 433 12.37 44.67 -14.77
C PRO A 433 11.48 45.84 -15.18
N ASN A 434 11.44 46.19 -16.47
CA ASN A 434 10.59 47.25 -17.02
C ASN A 434 9.08 46.91 -17.09
N GLU A 435 8.72 45.66 -16.81
CA GLU A 435 7.34 45.16 -16.74
C GLU A 435 6.84 45.05 -15.29
N THR A 436 7.67 45.41 -14.30
CA THR A 436 7.39 45.25 -12.88
C THR A 436 7.55 46.58 -12.13
N LEU A 437 6.57 46.92 -11.29
CA LEU A 437 6.67 48.03 -10.34
C LEU A 437 6.34 47.55 -8.93
N ILE A 438 7.33 47.53 -8.03
CA ILE A 438 7.14 47.24 -6.60
C ILE A 438 7.67 48.43 -5.79
N ARG A 439 6.79 49.27 -5.23
CA ARG A 439 7.20 50.48 -4.50
C ARG A 439 6.26 50.81 -3.33
N LEU A 440 6.73 51.62 -2.39
CA LEU A 440 5.97 52.06 -1.22
C LEU A 440 5.37 50.89 -0.40
N ASN A 441 6.16 49.82 -0.21
CA ASN A 441 5.81 48.70 0.66
C ASN A 441 6.86 48.65 1.80
N PRO A 442 6.74 49.52 2.84
CA PRO A 442 7.81 49.80 3.79
C PRO A 442 8.29 48.61 4.64
N LYS A 443 7.54 47.50 4.67
CA LYS A 443 7.93 46.27 5.38
C LYS A 443 8.46 45.17 4.46
N LEU A 444 8.43 45.37 3.14
CA LEU A 444 8.85 44.37 2.18
C LEU A 444 10.35 44.49 1.97
N THR A 445 11.10 43.48 2.40
CA THR A 445 12.56 43.42 2.23
C THR A 445 12.93 42.54 1.04
N THR A 446 14.19 42.60 0.60
CA THR A 446 14.72 41.71 -0.45
C THR A 446 14.58 40.23 -0.07
N ALA A 447 14.72 39.90 1.22
CA ALA A 447 14.52 38.53 1.72
C ALA A 447 13.04 38.09 1.66
N GLY A 448 12.11 39.05 1.73
CA GLY A 448 10.67 38.86 1.58
C GLY A 448 10.22 38.63 0.13
N LEU A 449 11.06 38.95 -0.87
CA LEU A 449 10.81 38.68 -2.28
C LEU A 449 11.36 37.30 -2.69
N LYS A 450 10.46 36.35 -2.97
CA LYS A 450 10.79 35.00 -3.47
C LYS A 450 10.13 34.77 -4.83
N GLY A 451 10.90 34.31 -5.82
CA GLY A 451 10.38 33.99 -7.15
C GLY A 451 11.08 34.76 -8.26
N PRO A 452 10.73 36.04 -8.52
CA PRO A 452 11.28 36.78 -9.64
C PRO A 452 12.79 36.99 -9.44
N LYS A 453 13.61 36.52 -10.39
CA LYS A 453 15.05 36.82 -10.47
C LYS A 453 15.34 38.28 -10.84
N SER A 454 14.32 39.13 -10.86
CA SER A 454 14.41 40.51 -11.29
C SER A 454 15.13 41.34 -10.23
N GLN A 455 16.12 42.13 -10.65
CA GLN A 455 16.62 43.27 -9.88
C GLN A 455 15.44 44.24 -9.70
N VAL A 456 14.71 44.11 -8.59
CA VAL A 456 13.62 45.02 -8.26
C VAL A 456 14.17 46.07 -7.31
N ASP A 457 14.14 47.34 -7.71
CA ASP A 457 14.39 48.46 -6.81
C ASP A 457 13.29 48.51 -5.74
N ILE A 458 13.59 47.94 -4.57
CA ILE A 458 12.82 48.16 -3.35
C ILE A 458 13.23 49.55 -2.85
N SER A 459 12.61 50.61 -3.37
CA SER A 459 12.89 51.96 -2.87
C SER A 459 12.26 52.14 -1.49
N GLU A 460 13.09 52.15 -0.44
CA GLU A 460 12.77 52.68 0.88
C GLU A 460 12.89 54.21 0.83
N GLU A 461 11.85 54.95 0.44
CA GLU A 461 11.85 56.40 0.64
C GLU A 461 10.65 56.83 1.47
N ASN A 462 10.89 56.89 2.79
CA ASN A 462 10.48 58.05 3.58
C ASN A 462 11.51 59.15 3.33
N GLY A 463 11.22 60.11 2.45
CA GLY A 463 12.17 61.20 2.14
C GLY A 463 11.64 62.24 1.16
N THR A 464 10.93 63.23 1.70
CA THR A 464 10.86 64.64 1.24
C THR A 464 10.77 64.95 -0.27
N GLY A 465 9.59 65.45 -0.67
CA GLY A 465 9.45 66.62 -1.54
C GLY A 465 9.85 66.50 -3.01
N PHE A 466 8.85 66.47 -3.89
CA PHE A 466 9.00 67.00 -5.24
C PHE A 466 8.03 68.18 -5.40
N SER A 467 8.64 69.36 -5.50
CA SER A 467 8.09 70.62 -6.00
C SER A 467 7.74 70.54 -7.48
#